data_AF-A0A8H4UHU3-F1
#
_entry.id   AF-A0A8H4UHU3-F1
#
_cell.length_a   1.000
_cell.length_b   1.000
_cell.length_c   1.000
_cell.angle_alpha   90.00
_cell.angle_beta   90.00
_cell.angle_gamma   90.00
#
_symmetry.space_group_name_H-M   'P 1'
#
loop_
_entity.id
_entity.type
_entity.pdbx_description
1 polymer ?
#
loop_
_entity_poly.entity_id
_entity_poly.type
_entity_poly.pdbx_seq_one_letter_code
_entity_poly.pdbx_strand_id
1 'polypeptide(L)'
;MAMQSPTDNPQVPLLDSFLHTLDGHVQELLVRLSKLYEVMDMLPRKKPKDQEELRIRLDLLIKQCSMELGWAIRTFNGYKTLRRMAAQQEDNLANNPSSVPGDNGGLETQTRV
;
A
#
# COMPACT_ATOMS: atom_id res chain seq x y z
N MET A 1 -29.18 -26.33 -2.19
CA MET A 1 -28.61 -25.07 -2.70
C MET A 1 -27.82 -24.46 -1.56
N ALA A 2 -26.48 -24.51 -1.64
CA ALA A 2 -25.62 -23.96 -0.60
C ALA A 2 -25.52 -22.44 -0.78
N MET A 3 -25.92 -21.69 0.24
CA MET A 3 -25.69 -20.25 0.30
C MET A 3 -24.20 -20.00 0.41
N GLN A 4 -23.66 -19.25 -0.56
CA GLN A 4 -22.30 -18.74 -0.54
C GLN A 4 -22.12 -17.87 0.71
N SER A 5 -21.15 -18.22 1.56
CA SER A 5 -20.76 -17.40 2.71
C SER A 5 -20.10 -16.10 2.22
N PRO A 6 -20.48 -14.92 2.76
CA PRO A 6 -19.85 -13.66 2.39
C PRO A 6 -18.52 -13.51 3.15
N THR A 7 -17.52 -14.32 2.80
CA THR A 7 -16.18 -14.27 3.42
C THR A 7 -15.03 -14.46 2.44
N ASP A 8 -15.30 -14.58 1.15
CA ASP A 8 -14.24 -14.43 0.14
C ASP A 8 -14.04 -12.95 -0.14
N ASN A 9 -13.46 -12.23 0.82
CA ASN A 9 -13.18 -10.79 0.70
C ASN A 9 -11.87 -10.62 -0.11
N PRO A 10 -11.92 -10.28 -1.42
CA PRO A 10 -10.74 -10.34 -2.29
C PRO A 10 -9.78 -9.15 -2.10
N GLN A 11 -10.06 -8.26 -1.14
CA GLN A 11 -9.37 -6.98 -0.99
C GLN A 11 -8.00 -7.09 -0.29
N VAL A 12 -7.82 -8.06 0.61
CA VAL A 12 -6.53 -8.25 1.32
C VAL A 12 -5.43 -8.78 0.38
N PRO A 13 -5.67 -9.79 -0.48
CA PRO A 13 -4.65 -10.30 -1.41
C PRO A 13 -4.22 -9.28 -2.48
N LEU A 14 -5.16 -8.46 -2.98
CA LEU A 14 -4.85 -7.42 -3.97
C LEU A 14 -3.98 -6.31 -3.35
N LEU A 15 -4.26 -5.92 -2.11
CA LEU A 15 -3.45 -4.95 -1.39
C LEU A 15 -2.03 -5.46 -1.12
N ASP A 16 -1.87 -6.73 -0.76
CA ASP A 16 -0.55 -7.32 -0.53
C ASP A 16 0.26 -7.44 -1.83
N SER A 17 -0.37 -7.85 -2.93
CA SER A 17 0.27 -7.87 -4.26
C SER A 17 0.70 -6.47 -4.72
N PHE A 18 -0.17 -5.46 -4.49
CA PHE A 18 0.16 -4.06 -4.77
C PHE A 18 1.34 -3.57 -3.92
N LEU A 19 1.33 -3.84 -2.61
CA LEU A 19 2.43 -3.48 -1.72
C LEU A 19 3.75 -4.15 -2.13
N HIS A 20 3.71 -5.42 -2.53
CA HIS A 20 4.89 -6.14 -3.02
C HIS A 20 5.45 -5.52 -4.31
N THR A 21 4.57 -5.16 -5.24
CA THR A 21 4.96 -4.47 -6.49
C THR A 21 5.60 -3.11 -6.19
N LEU A 22 5.00 -2.36 -5.26
CA LEU A 22 5.49 -1.04 -4.88
C LEU A 22 6.83 -1.11 -4.14
N ASP A 23 7.04 -2.12 -3.30
CA ASP A 23 8.33 -2.38 -2.65
C ASP A 23 9.41 -2.71 -3.69
N GLY A 24 9.10 -3.56 -4.68
CA GLY A 24 9.98 -3.83 -5.81
C GLY A 24 10.38 -2.55 -6.57
N HIS A 25 9.41 -1.67 -6.83
CA HIS A 25 9.65 -0.38 -7.47
C HIS A 25 10.56 0.54 -6.64
N VAL A 26 10.38 0.57 -5.31
CA VAL A 26 11.26 1.30 -4.39
C VAL A 26 12.69 0.78 -4.49
N GLN A 27 12.89 -0.54 -4.50
CA GLN A 27 14.23 -1.13 -4.64
C GLN A 27 14.87 -0.78 -5.99
N GLU A 28 14.10 -0.84 -7.08
CA GLU A 28 14.58 -0.44 -8.40
C GLU A 28 15.05 1.02 -8.42
N LEU A 29 14.25 1.93 -7.86
CA LEU A 29 14.58 3.35 -7.77
C LEU A 29 15.85 3.61 -6.96
N LEU A 30 16.06 2.88 -5.85
CA LEU A 30 17.27 2.96 -5.05
C LEU A 30 18.51 2.54 -5.84
N VAL A 31 18.44 1.40 -6.54
CA VAL A 31 19.54 0.93 -7.41
C VAL A 31 19.81 1.94 -8.53
N ARG A 32 18.76 2.47 -9.16
CA ARG A 32 18.90 3.46 -10.23
C ARG A 32 19.55 4.74 -9.72
N LEU A 33 19.13 5.25 -8.57
CA LEU A 33 19.75 6.43 -7.95
C LEU A 33 21.23 6.20 -7.66
N SER A 34 21.60 5.07 -7.06
CA SER A 34 23.02 4.72 -6.81
C SER A 34 23.85 4.83 -8.08
N LYS A 35 23.38 4.19 -9.16
CA LYS A 35 24.06 4.23 -10.47
C LYS A 35 24.17 5.63 -11.04
N LEU A 36 23.13 6.47 -10.89
CA LEU A 36 23.16 7.85 -11.37
C LEU A 36 24.20 8.70 -10.61
N TYR A 37 24.30 8.52 -9.29
CA TYR A 37 25.34 9.19 -8.49
C TYR A 37 26.75 8.71 -8.86
N GLU A 38 26.94 7.41 -9.04
CA GLU A 38 28.22 6.85 -9.51
C GLU A 38 28.65 7.45 -10.86
N VAL A 39 27.73 7.54 -11.83
CA VAL A 39 28.00 8.18 -13.12
C VAL A 39 28.35 9.66 -12.94
N MET A 40 27.66 10.36 -12.04
CA MET A 40 27.90 11.78 -11.79
C MET A 40 29.30 12.05 -11.24
N ASP A 41 29.78 11.16 -10.36
CA ASP A 41 31.10 11.23 -9.75
C ASP A 41 32.23 10.94 -10.76
N MET A 42 31.96 10.10 -11.76
CA MET A 42 32.91 9.80 -12.85
C MET A 42 33.06 10.94 -13.87
N LEU A 43 32.16 11.92 -13.88
CA LEU A 43 32.23 13.02 -14.84
C LEU A 43 33.45 13.93 -14.55
N PRO A 44 34.30 14.21 -15.56
CA PRO A 44 35.41 15.15 -15.45
C PRO A 44 34.99 16.51 -14.88
N ARG A 45 35.78 17.04 -13.94
CA ARG A 45 35.52 18.37 -13.34
C ARG A 45 35.86 19.53 -14.28
N LYS A 46 36.76 19.31 -15.25
CA LYS A 46 37.13 20.30 -16.26
C LYS A 46 36.08 20.26 -17.37
N LYS A 47 35.54 21.43 -17.73
CA LYS A 47 34.31 21.60 -18.51
C LYS A 47 34.54 21.80 -20.02
N PRO A 48 34.46 20.77 -20.87
CA PRO A 48 33.92 20.93 -22.21
C PRO A 48 32.44 21.34 -22.11
N LYS A 49 31.96 22.23 -22.99
CA LYS A 49 30.54 22.66 -23.01
C LYS A 49 29.57 21.47 -23.04
N ASP A 50 29.93 20.39 -23.74
CA ASP A 50 29.10 19.17 -23.87
C ASP A 50 28.94 18.40 -22.55
N GLN A 51 29.87 18.56 -21.60
CA GLN A 51 29.78 17.92 -20.28
C GLN A 51 28.90 18.69 -19.29
N GLU A 52 28.72 19.99 -19.50
CA GLU A 52 27.79 20.78 -18.68
C GLU A 52 26.35 20.31 -18.93
N GLU A 53 25.98 20.12 -20.19
CA GLU A 53 24.65 19.61 -20.55
C GLU A 53 24.42 18.20 -20.01
N LEU A 54 25.42 17.32 -20.08
CA LEU A 54 25.33 15.98 -19.51
C LEU A 54 25.11 16.00 -17.99
N ARG A 55 25.82 16.89 -17.26
CA ARG A 55 25.62 17.07 -15.81
C ARG A 55 24.22 17.55 -15.48
N ILE A 56 23.70 18.52 -16.24
CA ILE A 56 22.33 19.03 -16.05
C ILE A 56 21.30 17.92 -16.28
N ARG A 57 21.44 17.14 -17.36
CA ARG A 57 20.55 16.01 -17.64
C ARG A 57 20.59 14.96 -16.54
N LEU A 58 21.78 14.67 -16.01
CA LEU A 58 21.95 13.70 -14.94
C LEU A 58 21.34 14.19 -13.61
N ASP A 59 21.54 15.45 -13.27
CA ASP A 59 20.93 16.09 -12.10
C ASP A 59 19.38 16.08 -12.18
N LEU A 60 18.82 16.35 -13.37
CA LEU A 60 17.38 16.23 -13.61
C LEU A 60 16.88 14.79 -13.42
N LEU A 61 17.61 13.79 -13.92
CA LEU A 61 17.26 12.37 -13.70
C LEU A 61 17.29 11.99 -12.22
N ILE A 62 18.32 12.44 -11.49
CA ILE A 62 18.46 12.19 -10.04
C ILE A 62 17.27 12.82 -9.30
N LYS A 63 16.92 14.07 -9.61
CA LYS A 63 15.77 14.76 -9.02
C LYS A 63 14.46 14.02 -9.31
N GLN A 64 14.24 13.60 -10.55
CA GLN A 64 13.05 12.83 -10.93
C GLN A 64 12.96 11.52 -10.14
N CYS A 65 14.03 10.71 -10.13
CA CYS A 65 14.04 9.45 -9.40
C CYS A 65 13.85 9.65 -7.90
N SER A 66 14.41 10.72 -7.32
CA SER A 66 14.26 11.05 -5.91
C SER A 66 12.83 11.45 -5.55
N MET A 67 12.15 12.22 -6.41
CA MET A 67 10.74 12.56 -6.22
C MET A 67 9.86 11.31 -6.31
N GLU A 68 10.11 10.45 -7.29
CA GLU A 68 9.37 9.21 -7.48
C GLU A 68 9.56 8.26 -6.30
N LEU A 69 10.79 8.13 -5.79
CA LEU A 69 11.10 7.34 -4.60
C LEU A 69 10.38 7.89 -3.37
N GLY A 70 10.41 9.21 -3.19
CA GLY A 70 9.70 9.86 -2.10
C GLY A 70 8.19 9.62 -2.15
N TRP A 71 7.61 9.64 -3.35
CA TRP A 71 6.20 9.29 -3.55
C TRP A 71 5.95 7.81 -3.25
N ALA A 72 6.74 6.91 -3.79
CA ALA A 72 6.58 5.46 -3.61
C ALA A 72 6.66 5.05 -2.13
N ILE A 73 7.64 5.57 -1.37
CA ILE A 73 7.79 5.31 0.07
C ILE A 73 6.57 5.81 0.85
N ARG A 74 6.08 7.02 0.56
CA ARG A 74 4.89 7.57 1.25
C ARG A 74 3.65 6.73 0.95
N THR A 75 3.45 6.38 -0.31
CA THR A 75 2.36 5.52 -0.76
C THR A 75 2.41 4.16 -0.06
N PHE A 76 3.59 3.52 -0.03
CA PHE A 76 3.80 2.23 0.63
C PHE A 76 3.46 2.28 2.12
N ASN A 77 3.93 3.31 2.83
CA ASN A 77 3.63 3.51 4.25
C ASN A 77 2.14 3.78 4.50
N GLY A 78 1.47 4.53 3.61
CA GLY A 78 0.03 4.76 3.66
C GLY A 78 -0.76 3.46 3.54
N TYR A 79 -0.46 2.65 2.54
CA TYR A 79 -1.14 1.36 2.34
C TYR A 79 -0.81 0.32 3.41
N LYS A 80 0.41 0.30 3.97
CA LYS A 80 0.73 -0.51 5.16
C LYS A 80 -0.08 -0.11 6.38
N THR A 81 -0.47 1.15 6.50
CA THR A 81 -1.32 1.64 7.58
C THR A 81 -2.76 1.21 7.36
N LEU A 82 -3.26 1.36 6.12
CA LEU A 82 -4.59 0.88 5.74
C LEU A 82 -4.75 -0.63 5.96
N ARG A 83 -3.75 -1.44 5.58
CA ARG A 83 -3.75 -2.89 5.82
C ARG A 83 -3.86 -3.23 7.30
N ARG A 84 -3.16 -2.50 8.17
CA ARG A 84 -3.23 -2.69 9.63
C ARG A 84 -4.61 -2.36 10.19
N MET A 85 -5.22 -1.28 9.71
CA MET A 85 -6.59 -0.90 10.11
C MET A 85 -7.62 -1.93 9.65
N ALA A 86 -7.51 -2.46 8.43
CA ALA A 86 -8.39 -3.50 7.91
C ALA A 86 -8.32 -4.78 8.76
N ALA A 87 -7.11 -5.23 9.13
CA ALA A 87 -6.93 -6.40 9.99
C ALA A 87 -7.55 -6.20 11.39
N GLN A 88 -7.41 -5.01 11.99
CA GLN A 88 -8.03 -4.70 13.28
C GLN A 88 -9.57 -4.66 13.21
N GLN A 89 -10.14 -4.28 12.07
CA GLN A 89 -11.60 -4.30 11.88
C GLN A 89 -12.12 -5.74 11.80
N GLU A 90 -11.40 -6.64 11.13
CA GLU A 90 -11.73 -8.07 11.07
C GLU A 90 -11.67 -8.74 12.45
N ASP A 91 -10.63 -8.48 13.25
CA ASP A 91 -10.52 -9.00 14.61
C ASP A 91 -11.68 -8.53 15.51
N ASN A 92 -12.13 -7.28 15.37
CA ASN A 92 -13.25 -6.74 16.15
C ASN A 92 -14.60 -7.33 15.71
N LEU A 93 -14.77 -7.68 14.43
CA LEU A 93 -15.94 -8.39 13.91
C LEU A 93 -15.95 -9.87 14.31
N ALA A 94 -14.78 -10.53 14.36
CA ALA A 94 -14.64 -11.93 14.74
C ALA A 94 -14.82 -12.15 16.27
N ASN A 95 -14.45 -11.17 17.10
CA ASN A 95 -14.55 -11.28 18.56
C ASN A 95 -15.93 -10.91 19.14
N ASN A 96 -16.91 -10.53 18.31
CA ASN A 96 -18.26 -10.21 18.76
C ASN A 96 -19.34 -11.06 18.03
N PRO A 97 -19.36 -12.39 18.24
CA PRO A 97 -20.47 -13.20 17.77
C PRO A 97 -21.68 -13.02 18.71
N SER A 98 -22.69 -12.30 18.23
CA SER A 98 -24.09 -12.33 18.69
C SER A 98 -24.50 -11.47 19.90
N SER A 99 -25.38 -10.52 19.63
CA SER A 99 -26.61 -10.33 20.42
C SER A 99 -27.80 -10.41 19.48
N VAL A 100 -28.00 -11.57 18.86
CA VAL A 100 -29.33 -11.94 18.36
C VAL A 100 -30.14 -12.38 19.59
N PRO A 101 -31.23 -11.69 19.99
CA PRO A 101 -32.14 -12.26 20.97
C PRO A 101 -32.85 -13.41 20.29
N GLY A 102 -32.51 -14.63 20.71
CA GLY A 102 -33.25 -15.83 20.39
C GLY A 102 -34.68 -15.69 20.92
N ASP A 103 -35.60 -15.94 20.01
CA ASP A 103 -37.00 -16.28 20.24
C ASP A 103 -37.15 -17.23 21.44
N ASN A 104 -37.82 -16.77 22.50
CA ASN A 104 -38.37 -17.64 23.54
C ASN A 104 -39.88 -17.64 23.33
N GLY A 105 -40.37 -18.68 22.65
CA GLY A 105 -41.78 -19.02 22.62
C GLY A 105 -42.31 -19.16 24.06
N GLY A 106 -43.27 -18.29 24.39
CA GLY A 106 -43.99 -18.27 25.66
C GLY A 106 -45.41 -17.81 25.40
N LEU A 107 -46.28 -18.79 25.21
CA LEU A 107 -47.70 -18.71 24.88
C LEU A 107 -48.51 -18.17 26.07
N GLU A 108 -49.02 -16.94 26.06
CA GLU A 108 -50.25 -16.57 26.82
C GLU A 108 -51.07 -15.50 26.08
N THR A 109 -52.18 -15.94 25.51
CA THR A 109 -53.34 -15.13 25.13
C THR A 109 -53.94 -14.44 26.36
N GLN A 110 -54.12 -13.12 26.31
CA GLN A 110 -55.21 -12.48 27.05
C GLN A 110 -55.78 -11.27 26.30
N THR A 111 -56.86 -11.53 25.58
CA THR A 111 -57.86 -10.55 25.17
C THR A 111 -58.50 -9.96 26.42
N ARG A 112 -58.52 -8.63 26.56
CA ARG A 112 -59.50 -7.98 27.44
C ARG A 112 -60.00 -6.69 26.81
N VAL A 113 -61.33 -6.65 26.78
CA VAL A 113 -62.29 -5.66 26.28
C VAL A 113 -62.01 -4.26 26.82
#